data_AF-A0A7C2Q5G0-F1
#
_entry.id   AF-A0A7C2Q5G0-F1
#
_cell.length_a   1.000
_cell.length_b   1.000
_cell.length_c   1.000
_cell.angle_alpha   90.00
_cell.angle_beta   90.00
_cell.angle_gamma   90.00
#
_symmetry.space_group_name_H-M   'P 1'
#
loop_
_entity.id
_entity.type
_entity.pdbx_description
1 polymer ?
#
loop_
_entity_poly.entity_id
_entity_poly.type
_entity_poly.pdbx_seq_one_letter_code
_entity_poly.pdbx_strand_id
1 'polypeptide(L)'
;MADAETIRSYDQLAREQAAFQRHLQPTAIYRLVETFFHPGRPTIDIGSGSGRDVAWLNQHGYQAIGLEPSAGMIAEARAAYAGIEIRQGALPDLAGIADASFDNVLCVAVLMHLPAAELIGAVINLARILRPGGRLIVSYRTPPPEGERAHDGRLYTVIPPARLMLLLESSGLQILFSEDLPDPHRPSIRWFNMVAEKSDRDVSRGLERVGSVLAHDRKTATYKLALLRALCIIARNAFNLVEWSSDVVYVLLRAIATQWLIFYWPLLTSSEFIAQIRGEHPLSPKPIAFRPAITSLAKQLGGAAGLYNVLRILEEDPHRYDDILKLIANTIRKGPVTYSGSIHSPIFSYRPGKSDTFGWVAVPIDIWLDICRFNHWIEDSIVLRWAYLTDELNRTADPGRYLSLLVAKPLHERDTQEVRQALNRSPELFCVWTGQRLGHGYEVDHVIPYSVWGNNDLWNLLPAHPRINQTKRDALPARSILLARREAIIDYWQRYAQIDVFQPRFAVQIHRALGCNLRHADWPKLAFAGLEEVVERTAIVRGLPRWSP
;
A
#
# COMPACT_ATOMS: atom_id res chain seq x y z
N MET A 1 -16.98 0.67 7.19
CA MET A 1 -17.89 0.63 8.36
C MET A 1 -17.15 0.89 9.66
N ALA A 2 -17.58 1.90 10.41
CA ALA A 2 -17.02 2.32 11.70
C ALA A 2 -16.98 1.19 12.75
N ASP A 3 -16.06 1.27 13.71
CA ASP A 3 -15.95 0.31 14.80
C ASP A 3 -17.14 0.42 15.77
N ALA A 4 -18.05 -0.55 15.69
CA ALA A 4 -19.31 -0.54 16.45
C ALA A 4 -19.11 -0.57 17.97
N GLU A 5 -18.02 -1.18 18.46
CA GLU A 5 -17.70 -1.21 19.88
C GLU A 5 -17.29 0.16 20.39
N THR A 6 -16.42 0.87 19.67
CA THR A 6 -16.06 2.25 20.00
C THR A 6 -17.28 3.16 20.02
N ILE A 7 -18.18 3.04 19.05
CA ILE A 7 -19.44 3.84 19.02
C ILE A 7 -20.28 3.55 20.27
N ARG A 8 -20.45 2.27 20.64
CA ARG A 8 -21.17 1.89 21.87
C ARG A 8 -20.52 2.47 23.12
N SER A 9 -19.19 2.48 23.21
CA SER A 9 -18.48 3.09 24.34
C SER A 9 -18.76 4.60 24.41
N TYR A 10 -18.78 5.30 23.28
CA TYR A 10 -19.15 6.73 23.24
C TYR A 10 -20.61 6.97 23.61
N ASP A 11 -21.54 6.11 23.18
CA ASP A 11 -22.96 6.21 23.59
C ASP A 11 -23.13 6.00 25.09
N GLN A 12 -22.47 4.99 25.68
CA GLN A 12 -22.56 4.69 27.10
C GLN A 12 -21.95 5.80 27.97
N LEU A 13 -20.85 6.40 27.51
CA LEU A 13 -20.11 7.43 28.24
C LEU A 13 -20.45 8.85 27.76
N ALA A 14 -21.52 9.04 26.98
CA ALA A 14 -21.77 10.27 26.23
C ALA A 14 -21.74 11.52 27.10
N ARG A 15 -22.42 11.51 28.25
CA ARG A 15 -22.47 12.64 29.18
C ARG A 15 -21.09 12.98 29.74
N GLU A 16 -20.34 11.98 30.19
CA GLU A 16 -19.00 12.16 30.78
C GLU A 16 -18.00 12.63 29.72
N GLN A 17 -18.00 12.02 28.54
CA GLN A 17 -17.14 12.40 27.43
C GLN A 17 -17.49 13.80 26.91
N ALA A 18 -18.78 14.14 26.80
CA ALA A 18 -19.20 15.47 26.37
C ALA A 18 -18.84 16.54 27.40
N ALA A 19 -18.93 16.25 28.70
CA ALA A 19 -18.44 17.14 29.74
C ALA A 19 -16.92 17.32 29.62
N PHE A 20 -16.16 16.23 29.51
CA PHE A 20 -14.71 16.28 29.35
C PHE A 20 -14.28 17.10 28.12
N GLN A 21 -14.86 16.82 26.95
CA GLN A 21 -14.54 17.52 25.70
C GLN A 21 -14.80 19.03 25.80
N ARG A 22 -15.91 19.45 26.41
CA ARG A 22 -16.24 20.89 26.56
C ARG A 22 -15.30 21.65 27.49
N HIS A 23 -14.66 20.97 28.44
CA HIS A 23 -13.66 21.61 29.32
C HIS A 23 -12.30 21.78 28.65
N LEU A 24 -11.99 20.96 27.63
CA LEU A 24 -10.74 21.08 26.89
C LEU A 24 -10.72 22.37 26.06
N GLN A 25 -9.56 23.03 26.06
CA GLN A 25 -9.26 24.21 25.24
C GLN A 25 -8.30 23.81 24.13
N PRO A 26 -8.78 23.47 22.92
CA PRO A 26 -7.95 22.94 21.83
C PRO A 26 -7.22 24.07 21.08
N THR A 27 -6.44 24.88 21.80
CA THR A 27 -5.78 26.10 21.28
C THR A 27 -4.91 25.83 20.05
N ALA A 28 -4.20 24.69 20.01
CA ALA A 28 -3.40 24.30 18.86
C ALA A 28 -4.26 24.10 17.60
N ILE A 29 -5.43 23.47 17.73
CA ILE A 29 -6.35 23.23 16.61
C ILE A 29 -6.97 24.53 16.14
N TYR A 30 -7.45 25.37 17.06
CA TYR A 30 -8.05 26.66 16.70
C TYR A 30 -7.06 27.60 16.02
N ARG A 31 -5.79 27.60 16.45
CA ARG A 31 -4.72 28.31 15.73
C ARG A 31 -4.56 27.81 14.30
N LEU A 32 -4.61 26.49 14.07
CA LEU A 32 -4.51 25.93 12.72
C LEU A 32 -5.75 26.30 11.88
N VAL A 33 -6.94 26.27 12.47
CA VAL A 33 -8.18 26.71 11.81
C VAL A 33 -8.06 28.16 11.37
N GLU A 34 -7.72 29.08 12.28
CA GLU A 34 -7.56 30.51 11.98
C GLU A 34 -6.47 30.79 10.93
N THR A 35 -5.42 29.98 10.92
CA THR A 35 -4.30 30.15 9.98
C THR A 35 -4.63 29.62 8.58
N PHE A 36 -5.36 28.50 8.48
CA PHE A 36 -5.43 27.73 7.24
C PHE A 36 -6.83 27.57 6.66
N PHE A 37 -7.90 27.54 7.46
CA PHE A 37 -9.25 27.40 6.94
C PHE A 37 -9.73 28.68 6.27
N HIS A 38 -10.67 28.52 5.34
CA HIS A 38 -11.30 29.61 4.61
C HIS A 38 -12.53 30.10 5.38
N PRO A 39 -12.53 31.32 5.96
CA PRO A 39 -13.68 31.86 6.67
C PRO A 39 -14.88 32.07 5.73
N GLY A 40 -16.10 31.98 6.27
CA GLY A 40 -17.35 32.16 5.53
C GLY A 40 -17.68 31.05 4.53
N ARG A 41 -16.84 30.01 4.44
CA ARG A 41 -17.05 28.88 3.52
C ARG A 41 -17.69 27.68 4.22
N PRO A 42 -18.36 26.78 3.46
CA PRO A 42 -18.85 25.51 3.96
C PRO A 42 -17.77 24.69 4.66
N THR A 43 -18.04 24.34 5.91
CA THR A 43 -17.14 23.59 6.79
C THR A 43 -17.87 22.36 7.34
N ILE A 44 -17.15 21.25 7.47
CA ILE A 44 -17.67 20.06 8.16
C ILE A 44 -16.68 19.58 9.21
N ASP A 45 -17.20 19.24 10.38
CA ASP A 45 -16.45 18.59 11.46
C ASP A 45 -16.83 17.11 11.51
N ILE A 46 -15.87 16.24 11.22
CA ILE A 46 -16.03 14.79 11.17
C ILE A 46 -15.68 14.23 12.55
N GLY A 47 -16.61 13.47 13.14
CA GLY A 47 -16.53 13.01 14.54
C GLY A 47 -16.74 14.15 15.53
N SER A 48 -17.76 14.97 15.30
CA SER A 48 -17.95 16.25 16.02
C SER A 48 -18.22 16.11 17.53
N GLY A 49 -18.48 14.90 18.03
CA GLY A 49 -18.63 14.60 19.45
C GLY A 49 -19.65 15.51 20.13
N SER A 50 -19.19 16.25 21.15
CA SER A 50 -20.04 17.16 21.94
C SER A 50 -20.49 18.43 21.20
N GLY A 51 -20.11 18.59 19.93
CA GLY A 51 -20.44 19.77 19.12
C GLY A 51 -19.63 21.01 19.50
N ARG A 52 -18.64 20.90 20.40
CA ARG A 52 -17.78 22.01 20.82
C ARG A 52 -17.13 22.72 19.63
N ASP A 53 -16.48 21.95 18.76
CA ASP A 53 -15.72 22.51 17.65
C ASP A 53 -16.66 23.08 16.58
N VAL A 54 -17.79 22.43 16.30
CA VAL A 54 -18.87 22.96 15.43
C VAL A 54 -19.40 24.31 15.95
N ALA A 55 -19.68 24.41 17.25
CA ALA A 55 -20.17 25.64 17.86
C ALA A 55 -19.13 26.76 17.80
N TRP A 56 -17.86 26.44 18.10
CA TRP A 56 -16.76 27.40 18.01
C TRP A 56 -16.56 27.88 16.56
N LEU A 57 -16.53 26.97 15.59
CA LEU A 57 -16.42 27.29 14.16
C LEU A 57 -17.53 28.25 13.70
N ASN A 58 -18.79 27.97 14.04
CA ASN A 58 -19.91 28.85 13.71
C ASN A 58 -19.80 30.24 14.35
N GLN A 59 -19.34 30.32 15.60
CA GLN A 59 -19.10 31.61 16.28
C GLN A 59 -17.97 32.43 15.66
N HIS A 60 -17.01 31.77 14.99
CA HIS A 60 -15.84 32.41 14.37
C HIS A 60 -15.99 32.54 12.85
N GLY A 61 -17.22 32.46 12.33
CA GLY A 61 -17.54 32.77 10.95
C GLY A 61 -17.31 31.62 9.94
N TYR A 62 -17.11 30.39 10.40
CA TYR A 62 -17.07 29.21 9.54
C TYR A 62 -18.49 28.60 9.47
N GLN A 63 -19.01 28.32 8.27
CA GLN A 63 -20.36 27.74 8.12
C GLN A 63 -20.29 26.24 8.37
N ALA A 64 -20.29 25.83 9.64
CA ALA A 64 -19.96 24.48 10.07
C ALA A 64 -21.18 23.62 10.39
N ILE A 65 -21.16 22.39 9.86
CA ILE A 65 -22.02 21.28 10.31
C ILE A 65 -21.15 20.17 10.92
N GLY A 66 -21.71 19.39 11.85
CA GLY A 66 -21.06 18.23 12.43
C GLY A 66 -21.56 16.90 11.86
N LEU A 67 -20.68 15.91 11.80
CA LEU A 67 -21.03 14.52 11.53
C LEU A 67 -20.55 13.65 12.69
N GLU A 68 -21.46 12.92 13.34
CA GLU A 68 -21.14 12.13 14.54
C GLU A 68 -21.84 10.76 14.49
N PRO A 69 -21.16 9.64 14.76
CA PRO A 69 -21.81 8.33 14.80
C PRO A 69 -22.67 8.07 16.06
N SER A 70 -22.24 8.56 17.23
CA SER A 70 -22.88 8.29 18.52
C SER A 70 -24.16 9.11 18.70
N ALA A 71 -25.29 8.43 18.83
CA ALA A 71 -26.58 9.08 19.09
C ALA A 71 -26.58 9.80 20.45
N GLY A 72 -25.90 9.23 21.46
CA GLY A 72 -25.72 9.85 22.77
C GLY A 72 -24.94 11.16 22.69
N MET A 73 -23.83 11.19 21.95
CA MET A 73 -23.03 12.41 21.76
C MET A 73 -23.80 13.49 20.99
N ILE A 74 -24.57 13.12 19.96
CA ILE A 74 -25.45 14.05 19.23
C ILE A 74 -26.47 14.69 20.18
N ALA A 75 -27.08 13.91 21.07
CA ALA A 75 -28.05 14.42 22.03
C ALA A 75 -27.43 15.43 23.00
N GLU A 76 -26.25 15.11 23.56
CA GLU A 76 -25.50 16.01 24.44
C GLU A 76 -25.09 17.31 23.71
N ALA A 77 -24.68 17.21 22.45
CA ALA A 77 -24.30 18.36 21.63
C ALA A 77 -25.48 19.31 21.37
N ARG A 78 -26.63 18.77 20.97
CA ARG A 78 -27.86 19.55 20.74
C ARG A 78 -28.42 20.17 22.02
N ALA A 79 -28.22 19.52 23.17
CA ALA A 79 -28.60 20.06 24.47
C ALA A 79 -27.68 21.22 24.91
N ALA A 80 -26.38 21.14 24.58
CA ALA A 80 -25.39 22.14 24.99
C ALA A 80 -25.37 23.39 24.11
N TYR A 81 -25.66 23.27 22.81
CA TYR A 81 -25.53 24.38 21.87
C TYR A 81 -26.79 24.52 21.00
N ALA A 82 -27.55 25.59 21.23
CA ALA A 82 -28.76 25.86 20.48
C ALA A 82 -28.45 26.14 18.99
N GLY A 83 -29.19 25.49 18.10
CA GLY A 83 -29.13 25.75 16.65
C GLY A 83 -27.95 25.13 15.91
N ILE A 84 -27.09 24.33 16.56
CA ILE A 84 -26.04 23.61 15.84
C ILE A 84 -26.63 22.52 14.95
N GLU A 85 -26.07 22.37 13.75
CA GLU A 85 -26.43 21.29 12.86
C GLU A 85 -25.46 20.12 13.02
N ILE A 86 -25.94 19.01 13.58
CA ILE A 86 -25.20 17.75 13.62
C ILE A 86 -26.04 16.64 13.00
N ARG A 87 -25.43 15.94 12.05
CA ARG A 87 -26.00 14.79 11.33
C ARG A 87 -25.35 13.50 11.81
N GLN A 88 -26.11 12.41 11.77
CA GLN A 88 -25.55 11.10 12.06
C GLN A 88 -24.77 10.58 10.86
N GLY A 89 -23.54 10.14 11.08
CA GLY A 89 -22.71 9.52 10.06
C GLY A 89 -21.31 9.22 10.59
N ALA A 90 -20.56 8.43 9.85
CA ALA A 90 -19.27 7.93 10.31
C ALA A 90 -18.26 7.80 9.18
N LEU A 91 -16.99 7.97 9.52
CA LEU A 91 -15.92 7.38 8.71
C LEU A 91 -15.97 5.85 8.81
N PRO A 92 -15.50 5.13 7.79
CA PRO A 92 -14.89 5.64 6.56
C PRO A 92 -15.90 6.08 5.50
N ASP A 93 -17.17 5.72 5.61
CA ASP A 93 -18.10 5.70 4.46
C ASP A 93 -18.66 7.09 4.08
N LEU A 94 -18.86 8.00 5.04
CA LEU A 94 -19.44 9.35 4.85
C LEU A 94 -20.67 9.37 3.92
N ALA A 95 -21.54 8.36 4.07
CA ALA A 95 -22.73 8.20 3.24
C ALA A 95 -23.65 9.42 3.33
N GLY A 96 -24.20 9.84 2.18
CA GLY A 96 -25.08 11.01 2.10
C GLY A 96 -24.36 12.36 2.04
N ILE A 97 -23.03 12.38 2.08
CA ILE A 97 -22.23 13.59 1.83
C ILE A 97 -21.80 13.63 0.37
N ALA A 98 -22.15 14.72 -0.32
CA ALA A 98 -21.81 14.92 -1.73
C ALA A 98 -20.30 15.16 -1.93
N ASP A 99 -19.82 14.83 -3.13
CA ASP A 99 -18.45 15.13 -3.55
C ASP A 99 -18.24 16.65 -3.65
N ALA A 100 -17.03 17.12 -3.34
CA ALA A 100 -16.64 18.53 -3.46
C ALA A 100 -17.65 19.52 -2.85
N SER A 101 -18.20 19.19 -1.67
CA SER A 101 -19.22 19.99 -0.99
C SER A 101 -18.65 20.96 0.05
N PHE A 102 -17.43 20.74 0.55
CA PHE A 102 -16.83 21.53 1.62
C PHE A 102 -15.50 22.17 1.22
N ASP A 103 -15.27 23.38 1.70
CA ASP A 103 -14.01 24.08 1.56
C ASP A 103 -13.10 23.83 2.76
N ASN A 104 -13.68 23.48 3.91
CA ASN A 104 -12.93 23.10 5.11
C ASN A 104 -13.47 21.79 5.69
N VAL A 105 -12.56 20.89 6.06
CA VAL A 105 -12.87 19.64 6.75
C VAL A 105 -12.00 19.55 7.99
N LEU A 106 -12.63 19.42 9.16
CA LEU A 106 -11.98 19.15 10.43
C LEU A 106 -12.16 17.67 10.78
N CYS A 107 -11.09 17.00 11.22
CA CYS A 107 -11.12 15.59 11.64
C CYS A 107 -10.17 15.40 12.83
N VAL A 108 -10.67 15.67 14.03
CA VAL A 108 -9.89 15.71 15.27
C VAL A 108 -10.22 14.51 16.14
N ALA A 109 -9.19 13.75 16.52
CA ALA A 109 -9.33 12.58 17.38
C ALA A 109 -10.25 11.48 16.82
N VAL A 110 -10.34 11.33 15.49
CA VAL A 110 -11.23 10.33 14.84
C VAL A 110 -10.47 9.17 14.23
N LEU A 111 -9.47 9.43 13.38
CA LEU A 111 -8.81 8.36 12.60
C LEU A 111 -8.20 7.26 13.48
N MET A 112 -7.74 7.60 14.68
CA MET A 112 -7.20 6.65 15.65
C MET A 112 -8.22 5.61 16.14
N HIS A 113 -9.52 5.87 15.96
CA HIS A 113 -10.61 4.98 16.35
C HIS A 113 -11.09 4.07 15.20
N LEU A 114 -10.49 4.18 14.02
CA LEU A 114 -10.82 3.34 12.89
C LEU A 114 -9.92 2.10 12.86
N PRO A 115 -10.44 0.92 12.46
CA PRO A 115 -9.60 -0.21 12.12
C PRO A 115 -8.53 0.18 11.11
N ALA A 116 -7.31 -0.37 11.23
CA ALA A 116 -6.18 -0.03 10.35
C ALA A 116 -6.53 -0.13 8.85
N ALA A 117 -7.33 -1.14 8.48
CA ALA A 117 -7.79 -1.34 7.11
C ALA A 117 -8.71 -0.22 6.57
N GLU A 118 -9.41 0.50 7.46
CA GLU A 118 -10.38 1.53 7.09
C GLU A 118 -9.75 2.92 6.96
N LEU A 119 -8.48 3.07 7.34
CA LEU A 119 -7.77 4.35 7.28
C LEU A 119 -7.69 4.89 5.85
N ILE A 120 -7.48 4.02 4.86
CA ILE A 120 -7.40 4.39 3.44
C ILE A 120 -8.75 4.91 2.96
N GLY A 121 -9.83 4.14 3.17
CA GLY A 121 -11.18 4.53 2.78
C GLY A 121 -11.61 5.84 3.45
N ALA A 122 -11.24 6.04 4.72
CA ALA A 122 -11.48 7.28 5.43
C ALA A 122 -10.75 8.48 4.79
N VAL A 123 -9.46 8.34 4.49
CA VAL A 123 -8.67 9.40 3.85
C VAL A 123 -9.22 9.76 2.46
N ILE A 124 -9.62 8.76 1.67
CA ILE A 124 -10.24 8.99 0.36
C ILE A 124 -11.54 9.75 0.50
N ASN A 125 -12.41 9.38 1.44
CA ASN A 125 -13.67 10.07 1.64
C ASN A 125 -13.48 11.49 2.18
N LEU A 126 -12.48 11.73 3.04
CA LEU A 126 -12.09 13.09 3.44
C LEU A 126 -11.63 13.93 2.23
N ALA A 127 -10.82 13.35 1.33
CA ALA A 127 -10.39 14.02 0.10
C ALA A 127 -11.56 14.25 -0.88
N ARG A 128 -12.50 13.30 -0.98
CA ARG A 128 -13.65 13.33 -1.89
C ARG A 128 -14.57 14.52 -1.61
N ILE A 129 -14.90 14.75 -0.35
CA ILE A 129 -15.86 15.79 0.06
C ILE A 129 -15.27 17.21 -0.02
N LEU A 130 -13.94 17.34 -0.11
CA LEU A 130 -13.27 18.61 -0.28
C LEU A 130 -13.42 19.15 -1.71
N ARG A 131 -13.68 20.46 -1.83
CA ARG A 131 -13.49 21.21 -3.08
C ARG A 131 -12.02 21.29 -3.45
N PRO A 132 -11.66 21.42 -4.73
CA PRO A 132 -10.32 21.85 -5.11
C PRO A 132 -9.94 23.16 -4.39
N GLY A 133 -8.73 23.25 -3.86
CA GLY A 133 -8.27 24.33 -2.98
C GLY A 133 -8.76 24.24 -1.53
N GLY A 134 -9.63 23.27 -1.20
CA GLY A 134 -10.16 23.06 0.14
C GLY A 134 -9.10 22.57 1.13
N ARG A 135 -9.37 22.77 2.43
CA ARG A 135 -8.44 22.54 3.54
C ARG A 135 -8.92 21.40 4.43
N LEU A 136 -8.03 20.46 4.70
CA LEU A 136 -8.21 19.41 5.69
C LEU A 136 -7.31 19.69 6.90
N ILE A 137 -7.87 19.66 8.09
CA ILE A 137 -7.10 19.57 9.34
C ILE A 137 -7.38 18.20 9.96
N VAL A 138 -6.32 17.41 10.18
CA VAL A 138 -6.38 16.13 10.89
C VAL A 138 -5.56 16.22 12.17
N SER A 139 -6.09 15.69 13.27
CA SER A 139 -5.36 15.53 14.52
C SER A 139 -5.63 14.18 15.15
N TYR A 140 -4.60 13.52 15.68
CA TYR A 140 -4.74 12.25 16.39
C TYR A 140 -3.61 12.06 17.41
N ARG A 141 -3.87 11.24 18.43
CA ARG A 141 -2.91 10.98 19.49
C ARG A 141 -1.92 9.86 19.14
N THR A 142 -0.71 9.96 19.65
CA THR A 142 0.35 8.94 19.59
C THR A 142 1.19 8.97 20.87
N PRO A 143 1.69 7.83 21.40
CA PRO A 143 1.38 6.48 20.97
C PRO A 143 -0.06 6.08 21.35
N PRO A 144 -0.61 5.01 20.74
CA PRO A 144 -1.84 4.39 21.25
C PRO A 144 -1.60 3.85 22.68
N PRO A 145 -2.68 3.57 23.45
CA PRO A 145 -2.56 2.90 24.74
C PRO A 145 -2.02 1.48 24.54
N GLU A 146 -1.58 0.82 25.61
CA GLU A 146 -1.18 -0.59 25.53
C GLU A 146 -2.38 -1.46 25.12
N GLY A 147 -2.18 -2.29 24.08
CA GLY A 147 -3.23 -3.12 23.48
C GLY A 147 -3.98 -2.44 22.32
N GLU A 148 -4.84 -3.20 21.63
CA GLU A 148 -5.64 -2.67 20.51
C GLU A 148 -6.75 -1.72 20.97
N ARG A 149 -7.25 -1.89 22.21
CA ARG A 149 -8.33 -1.10 22.80
C ARG A 149 -7.92 -0.54 24.16
N ALA A 150 -8.46 0.63 24.51
CA ALA A 150 -8.39 1.15 25.86
C ALA A 150 -9.31 0.37 26.81
N HIS A 151 -9.14 0.56 28.12
CA HIS A 151 -9.96 -0.10 29.16
C HIS A 151 -11.46 0.18 29.04
N ASP A 152 -11.86 1.26 28.36
CA ASP A 152 -13.25 1.62 28.10
C ASP A 152 -13.81 1.04 26.78
N GLY A 153 -13.06 0.17 26.12
CA GLY A 153 -13.47 -0.53 24.89
C GLY A 153 -13.21 0.25 23.60
N ARG A 154 -12.70 1.49 23.65
CA ARG A 154 -12.40 2.26 22.43
C ARG A 154 -11.16 1.74 21.72
N LEU A 155 -11.26 1.59 20.40
CA LEU A 155 -10.16 1.20 19.53
C LEU A 155 -9.11 2.30 19.44
N TYR A 156 -7.83 1.93 19.43
CA TYR A 156 -6.72 2.85 19.17
C TYR A 156 -5.72 2.23 18.20
N THR A 157 -5.86 2.60 16.93
CA THR A 157 -4.99 2.15 15.85
C THR A 157 -3.69 2.94 15.82
N VAL A 158 -2.58 2.23 15.64
CA VAL A 158 -1.26 2.83 15.38
C VAL A 158 -1.29 3.48 13.99
N ILE A 159 -1.12 4.80 13.95
CA ILE A 159 -1.02 5.56 12.69
C ILE A 159 0.34 6.27 12.64
N PRO A 160 1.33 5.68 11.96
CA PRO A 160 2.60 6.37 11.73
C PRO A 160 2.36 7.66 10.93
N PRO A 161 2.88 8.83 11.35
CA PRO A 161 2.65 10.10 10.65
C PRO A 161 2.99 10.05 9.16
N ALA A 162 4.15 9.48 8.81
CA ALA A 162 4.55 9.34 7.41
C ALA A 162 3.57 8.50 6.58
N ARG A 163 2.92 7.48 7.20
CA ARG A 163 1.90 6.67 6.52
C ARG A 163 0.65 7.49 6.24
N LEU A 164 0.19 8.31 7.18
CA LEU A 164 -0.98 9.16 6.95
C LEU A 164 -0.68 10.24 5.90
N MET A 165 0.50 10.86 5.93
CA MET A 165 0.92 11.83 4.91
C MET A 165 0.87 11.21 3.50
N LEU A 166 1.42 10.00 3.34
CA LEU A 166 1.32 9.24 2.09
C LEU A 166 -0.12 9.02 1.65
N LEU A 167 -1.00 8.60 2.56
CA LEU A 167 -2.39 8.32 2.21
C LEU A 167 -3.11 9.60 1.75
N LEU A 168 -2.87 10.71 2.44
CA LEU A 168 -3.42 12.01 2.09
C LEU A 168 -2.90 12.44 0.71
N GLU A 169 -1.59 12.39 0.50
CA GLU A 169 -0.97 12.77 -0.77
C GLU A 169 -1.39 11.85 -1.92
N SER A 170 -1.38 10.54 -1.75
CA SER A 170 -1.89 9.61 -2.77
C SER A 170 -3.37 9.82 -3.10
N SER A 171 -4.13 10.43 -2.20
CA SER A 171 -5.54 10.82 -2.41
C SER A 171 -5.74 12.24 -2.95
N GLY A 172 -4.66 12.91 -3.38
CA GLY A 172 -4.72 14.25 -4.00
C GLY A 172 -4.65 15.43 -3.02
N LEU A 173 -4.31 15.18 -1.75
CA LEU A 173 -4.14 16.22 -0.74
C LEU A 173 -2.66 16.56 -0.55
N GLN A 174 -2.24 17.78 -0.86
CA GLN A 174 -0.88 18.25 -0.59
C GLN A 174 -0.73 18.64 0.88
N ILE A 175 0.27 18.13 1.58
CA ILE A 175 0.55 18.57 2.95
C ILE A 175 1.10 20.00 2.94
N LEU A 176 0.46 20.88 3.69
CA LEU A 176 0.89 22.27 3.88
C LEU A 176 1.68 22.45 5.18
N PHE A 177 1.29 21.71 6.22
CA PHE A 177 1.87 21.85 7.55
C PHE A 177 1.70 20.56 8.35
N SER A 178 2.65 20.25 9.22
CA SER A 178 2.54 19.20 10.21
C SER A 178 3.30 19.57 11.47
N GLU A 179 2.78 19.19 12.64
CA GLU A 179 3.45 19.34 13.92
C GLU A 179 3.19 18.16 14.85
N ASP A 180 4.11 17.96 15.79
CA ASP A 180 4.02 16.96 16.85
C ASP A 180 4.19 17.66 18.20
N LEU A 181 3.11 17.73 18.98
CA LEU A 181 3.04 18.45 20.25
C LEU A 181 2.77 17.49 21.42
N PRO A 182 3.42 17.66 22.59
CA PRO A 182 3.03 16.92 23.79
C PRO A 182 1.62 17.32 24.25
N ASP A 183 0.87 16.36 24.80
CA ASP A 183 -0.40 16.65 25.46
C ASP A 183 -0.15 17.47 26.74
N PRO A 184 -0.84 18.62 26.94
CA PRO A 184 -0.58 19.51 28.06
C PRO A 184 -0.77 18.88 29.44
N HIS A 185 -1.62 17.86 29.55
CA HIS A 185 -1.97 17.23 30.82
C HIS A 185 -1.40 15.81 30.97
N ARG A 186 -1.00 15.18 29.86
CA ARG A 186 -0.57 13.78 29.80
C ARG A 186 0.77 13.68 29.06
N PRO A 187 1.91 13.86 29.75
CA PRO A 187 3.22 13.98 29.09
C PRO A 187 3.65 12.78 28.24
N SER A 188 3.09 11.59 28.50
CA SER A 188 3.32 10.37 27.72
C SER A 188 2.51 10.32 26.41
N ILE A 189 1.54 11.21 26.24
CA ILE A 189 0.72 11.34 25.03
C ILE A 189 1.21 12.54 24.23
N ARG A 190 1.24 12.37 22.92
CA ARG A 190 1.54 13.41 21.94
C ARG A 190 0.40 13.50 20.94
N TRP A 191 0.23 14.66 20.34
CA TRP A 191 -0.75 14.95 19.31
C TRP A 191 -0.02 15.30 18.02
N PHE A 192 -0.32 14.54 16.98
CA PHE A 192 0.15 14.84 15.64
C PHE A 192 -0.94 15.59 14.89
N ASN A 193 -0.64 16.82 14.45
CA ASN A 193 -1.55 17.66 13.69
C ASN A 193 -1.03 17.82 12.26
N MET A 194 -1.93 17.73 11.28
CA MET A 194 -1.62 17.94 9.87
C MET A 194 -2.63 18.90 9.24
N VAL A 195 -2.13 19.73 8.33
CA VAL A 195 -2.93 20.54 7.42
C VAL A 195 -2.62 20.11 6.00
N ALA A 196 -3.66 19.83 5.21
CA ALA A 196 -3.53 19.49 3.81
C ALA A 196 -4.47 20.31 2.94
N GLU A 197 -4.07 20.56 1.70
CA GLU A 197 -4.85 21.21 0.65
C GLU A 197 -5.27 20.18 -0.38
N LYS A 198 -6.54 20.15 -0.79
CA LYS A 198 -6.90 19.43 -2.02
C LYS A 198 -6.32 20.18 -3.20
N SER A 199 -5.25 19.62 -3.76
CA SER A 199 -4.48 20.33 -4.76
C SER A 199 -5.29 20.50 -6.05
N ASP A 200 -5.25 21.70 -6.62
CA ASP A 200 -5.61 21.95 -8.02
C ASP A 200 -4.50 21.47 -8.97
N ARG A 201 -3.35 21.01 -8.44
CA ARG A 201 -2.18 20.66 -9.26
C ARG A 201 -2.50 19.49 -10.18
N ASP A 202 -2.66 19.89 -11.43
CA ASP A 202 -2.44 19.16 -12.66
C ASP A 202 -1.57 17.91 -12.45
N VAL A 203 -2.23 16.75 -12.54
CA VAL A 203 -1.65 15.41 -12.72
C VAL A 203 -0.43 15.42 -13.65
N SER A 204 -0.42 16.35 -14.61
CA SER A 204 0.64 16.64 -15.57
C SER A 204 2.03 16.87 -14.96
N ARG A 205 2.18 17.55 -13.81
CA ARG A 205 3.54 17.86 -13.26
C ARG A 205 4.29 16.63 -12.73
N GLY A 206 3.60 15.63 -12.20
CA GLY A 206 4.23 14.40 -11.72
C GLY A 206 4.69 13.50 -12.88
N LEU A 207 3.84 13.40 -13.91
CA LEU A 207 4.16 12.76 -15.18
C LEU A 207 5.31 13.46 -15.91
N GLU A 208 5.38 14.80 -15.88
CA GLU A 208 6.49 15.58 -16.45
C GLU A 208 7.82 15.30 -15.74
N ARG A 209 7.84 15.12 -14.41
CA ARG A 209 9.06 14.74 -13.67
C ARG A 209 9.53 13.36 -14.05
N VAL A 210 8.67 12.35 -14.00
CA VAL A 210 9.02 10.98 -14.43
C VAL A 210 9.41 10.97 -15.92
N GLY A 211 8.69 11.72 -16.75
CA GLY A 211 8.99 11.95 -18.16
C GLY A 211 10.37 12.57 -18.37
N SER A 212 10.76 13.57 -17.55
CA SER A 212 12.08 14.18 -17.58
C SER A 212 13.20 13.20 -17.22
N VAL A 213 12.96 12.29 -16.26
CA VAL A 213 13.90 11.22 -15.88
C VAL A 213 14.08 10.22 -17.02
N LEU A 214 12.99 9.90 -17.73
CA LEU A 214 12.98 9.04 -18.91
C LEU A 214 13.58 9.71 -20.15
N ALA A 215 13.48 11.04 -20.27
CA ALA A 215 13.92 11.82 -21.44
C ALA A 215 15.40 12.25 -21.37
N HIS A 216 15.92 12.61 -20.20
CA HIS A 216 17.27 13.20 -20.06
C HIS A 216 18.41 12.18 -19.91
N ASP A 217 18.21 10.92 -20.32
CA ASP A 217 19.26 9.91 -20.21
C ASP A 217 20.19 9.88 -21.45
N ARG A 218 21.50 9.98 -21.22
CA ARG A 218 22.50 9.60 -22.24
C ARG A 218 22.45 8.09 -22.39
N LYS A 219 21.52 7.63 -23.24
CA LYS A 219 21.20 6.22 -23.55
C LYS A 219 22.46 5.35 -23.77
N THR A 220 22.94 4.71 -22.71
CA THR A 220 24.08 3.77 -22.78
C THR A 220 23.71 2.38 -22.29
N ALA A 221 22.81 2.22 -21.31
CA ALA A 221 22.34 0.94 -20.76
C ALA A 221 20.84 0.96 -20.40
N THR A 222 20.19 -0.21 -20.31
CA THR A 222 18.77 -0.34 -19.91
C THR A 222 18.52 -0.20 -18.40
N TYR A 223 19.57 0.04 -17.61
CA TYR A 223 19.53 0.05 -16.15
C TYR A 223 18.58 1.06 -15.50
N LYS A 224 18.44 2.27 -16.05
CA LYS A 224 17.52 3.27 -15.48
C LYS A 224 16.06 2.83 -15.60
N LEU A 225 15.71 2.25 -16.74
CA LEU A 225 14.38 1.68 -17.00
C LEU A 225 14.12 0.51 -16.03
N ALA A 226 15.11 -0.36 -15.83
CA ALA A 226 15.02 -1.46 -14.88
C ALA A 226 14.82 -0.98 -13.42
N LEU A 227 15.54 0.07 -12.99
CA LEU A 227 15.36 0.65 -11.66
C LEU A 227 13.95 1.22 -11.49
N LEU A 228 13.50 2.07 -12.40
CA LEU A 228 12.16 2.69 -12.32
C LEU A 228 11.05 1.63 -12.36
N ARG A 229 11.17 0.61 -13.22
CA ARG A 229 10.22 -0.51 -13.26
C ARG A 229 10.17 -1.26 -11.93
N ALA A 230 11.33 -1.53 -11.31
CA ALA A 230 11.38 -2.19 -10.01
C ALA A 230 10.69 -1.36 -8.92
N LEU A 231 10.90 -0.03 -8.91
CA LEU A 231 10.20 0.87 -7.98
C LEU A 231 8.68 0.83 -8.17
N CYS A 232 8.19 0.82 -9.42
CA CYS A 232 6.77 0.67 -9.74
C CYS A 232 6.19 -0.65 -9.18
N ILE A 233 6.87 -1.77 -9.40
CA ILE A 233 6.40 -3.07 -8.89
C ILE A 233 6.39 -3.10 -7.35
N ILE A 234 7.43 -2.58 -6.70
CA ILE A 234 7.51 -2.55 -5.23
C ILE A 234 6.44 -1.62 -4.63
N ALA A 235 6.24 -0.44 -5.19
CA ALA A 235 5.22 0.50 -4.74
C ALA A 235 3.80 -0.10 -4.79
N ARG A 236 3.54 -0.97 -5.77
CA ARG A 236 2.26 -1.67 -5.94
C ARG A 236 2.08 -2.84 -4.98
N ASN A 237 3.06 -3.75 -4.94
CA ASN A 237 2.88 -5.10 -4.41
C ASN A 237 3.63 -5.36 -3.09
N ALA A 238 4.45 -4.42 -2.63
CA ALA A 238 5.36 -4.65 -1.51
C ALA A 238 5.69 -3.36 -0.73
N PHE A 239 4.67 -2.60 -0.36
CA PHE A 239 4.83 -1.37 0.42
C PHE A 239 5.48 -1.59 1.80
N ASN A 240 5.48 -2.83 2.30
CA ASN A 240 6.17 -3.21 3.54
C ASN A 240 7.69 -3.37 3.38
N LEU A 241 8.21 -3.32 2.14
CA LEU A 241 9.65 -3.38 1.85
C LEU A 241 10.29 -2.00 1.75
N VAL A 242 9.63 -0.94 2.24
CA VAL A 242 10.15 0.42 2.25
C VAL A 242 10.10 1.03 3.65
N GLU A 243 11.08 1.87 3.97
CA GLU A 243 11.10 2.69 5.17
C GLU A 243 10.84 4.16 4.80
N TRP A 244 9.92 4.79 5.53
CA TRP A 244 9.54 6.17 5.28
C TRP A 244 10.37 7.13 6.14
N SER A 245 10.86 8.20 5.51
CA SER A 245 11.41 9.39 6.14
C SER A 245 10.51 10.59 5.82
N SER A 246 10.84 11.77 6.36
CA SER A 246 10.12 13.02 6.07
C SER A 246 10.25 13.49 4.62
N ASP A 247 11.34 13.12 3.94
CA ASP A 247 11.75 13.64 2.63
C ASP A 247 12.06 12.54 1.59
N VAL A 248 12.39 11.33 2.06
CA VAL A 248 12.74 10.18 1.22
C VAL A 248 12.03 8.90 1.64
N VAL A 249 11.86 8.00 0.69
CA VAL A 249 11.42 6.62 0.89
C VAL A 249 12.60 5.70 0.58
N TYR A 250 13.04 4.94 1.58
CA TYR A 250 14.12 3.96 1.44
C TYR A 250 13.55 2.63 0.96
N VAL A 251 13.92 2.22 -0.24
CA VAL A 251 13.48 0.97 -0.86
C VAL A 251 14.58 -0.08 -0.74
N LEU A 252 14.24 -1.28 -0.26
CA LEU A 252 15.21 -2.34 -0.01
C LEU A 252 15.96 -2.76 -1.28
N LEU A 253 17.30 -2.67 -1.29
CA LEU A 253 18.10 -2.94 -2.49
C LEU A 253 18.03 -4.40 -2.92
N ARG A 254 17.95 -5.35 -1.98
CA ARG A 254 17.67 -6.77 -2.32
C ARG A 254 16.38 -6.91 -3.13
N ALA A 255 15.30 -6.24 -2.74
CA ALA A 255 14.02 -6.34 -3.44
C ALA A 255 14.12 -5.81 -4.88
N ILE A 256 14.83 -4.69 -5.08
CA ILE A 256 15.11 -4.14 -6.41
C ILE A 256 15.97 -5.12 -7.24
N ALA A 257 16.99 -5.72 -6.63
CA ALA A 257 17.87 -6.69 -7.31
C ALA A 257 17.11 -7.95 -7.74
N THR A 258 16.18 -8.45 -6.92
CA THR A 258 15.31 -9.57 -7.29
C THR A 258 14.41 -9.22 -8.48
N GLN A 259 13.87 -7.99 -8.54
CA GLN A 259 13.10 -7.54 -9.70
C GLN A 259 13.96 -7.47 -10.98
N TRP A 260 15.20 -7.00 -10.87
CA TRP A 260 16.13 -7.02 -12.01
C TRP A 260 16.43 -8.44 -12.50
N LEU A 261 16.63 -9.39 -11.59
CA LEU A 261 16.78 -10.80 -11.97
C LEU A 261 15.60 -11.28 -12.82
N ILE A 262 14.37 -10.95 -12.41
CA ILE A 262 13.14 -11.28 -13.16
C ILE A 262 13.12 -10.62 -14.53
N PHE A 263 13.36 -9.30 -14.61
CA PHE A 263 13.25 -8.54 -15.86
C PHE A 263 14.29 -8.96 -16.90
N TYR A 264 15.51 -9.22 -16.45
CA TYR A 264 16.61 -9.57 -17.34
C TYR A 264 16.61 -11.05 -17.71
N TRP A 265 16.03 -11.95 -16.91
CA TRP A 265 16.02 -13.38 -17.20
C TRP A 265 15.58 -13.73 -18.64
N PRO A 266 14.38 -13.32 -19.14
CA PRO A 266 13.96 -13.68 -20.50
C PRO A 266 14.87 -13.08 -21.59
N LEU A 267 15.50 -11.93 -21.33
CA LEU A 267 16.42 -11.28 -22.27
C LEU A 267 17.78 -11.99 -22.34
N LEU A 268 18.27 -12.49 -21.20
CA LEU A 268 19.59 -13.11 -21.09
C LEU A 268 19.58 -14.61 -21.38
N THR A 269 18.42 -15.25 -21.26
CA THR A 269 18.24 -16.69 -21.48
C THR A 269 17.55 -17.00 -22.81
N SER A 270 17.32 -15.98 -23.63
CA SER A 270 16.86 -16.14 -25.01
C SER A 270 17.84 -16.99 -25.83
N SER A 271 17.33 -17.69 -26.84
CA SER A 271 18.13 -18.46 -27.78
C SER A 271 19.10 -17.58 -28.57
N GLU A 272 18.76 -16.30 -28.76
CA GLU A 272 19.61 -15.32 -29.40
C GLU A 272 20.26 -14.39 -28.38
N PHE A 273 21.43 -13.85 -28.73
CA PHE A 273 22.10 -12.88 -27.89
C PHE A 273 21.41 -11.51 -27.99
N ILE A 274 20.90 -11.01 -26.87
CA ILE A 274 20.26 -9.70 -26.79
C ILE A 274 21.12 -8.75 -25.96
N ALA A 275 21.68 -7.72 -26.60
CA ALA A 275 22.43 -6.65 -25.94
C ALA A 275 21.52 -5.77 -25.07
N GLN A 276 22.04 -5.32 -23.93
CA GLN A 276 21.37 -4.47 -22.93
C GLN A 276 22.21 -3.24 -22.53
N ILE A 277 23.43 -3.14 -23.07
CA ILE A 277 24.30 -1.97 -22.98
C ILE A 277 24.99 -1.76 -24.34
N ARG A 278 25.29 -0.51 -24.67
CA ARG A 278 25.91 -0.13 -25.95
C ARG A 278 27.23 -0.88 -26.16
N GLY A 279 27.37 -1.51 -27.33
CA GLY A 279 28.56 -2.26 -27.71
C GLY A 279 28.64 -3.68 -27.13
N GLU A 280 27.61 -4.12 -26.39
CA GLU A 280 27.52 -5.50 -25.94
C GLU A 280 27.21 -6.44 -27.12
N HIS A 281 27.96 -7.54 -27.19
CA HIS A 281 27.88 -8.58 -28.21
C HIS A 281 28.45 -9.88 -27.61
N PRO A 282 28.28 -11.07 -28.24
CA PRO A 282 28.68 -12.35 -27.65
C PRO A 282 30.13 -12.43 -27.17
N LEU A 283 31.04 -11.71 -27.84
CA LEU A 283 32.48 -11.67 -27.54
C LEU A 283 32.92 -10.39 -26.82
N SER A 284 31.96 -9.57 -26.35
CA SER A 284 32.28 -8.31 -25.67
C SER A 284 33.15 -8.55 -24.43
N PRO A 285 34.24 -7.78 -24.22
CA PRO A 285 35.11 -7.96 -23.05
C PRO A 285 34.46 -7.49 -21.75
N LYS A 286 33.40 -6.69 -21.83
CA LYS A 286 32.66 -6.12 -20.69
C LYS A 286 31.15 -6.16 -20.95
N PRO A 287 30.51 -7.34 -20.92
CA PRO A 287 29.06 -7.42 -20.96
C PRO A 287 28.45 -6.82 -19.68
N ILE A 288 27.12 -6.76 -19.60
CA ILE A 288 26.47 -6.43 -18.32
C ILE A 288 26.92 -7.43 -17.24
N ALA A 289 27.25 -6.94 -16.04
CA ALA A 289 28.05 -7.67 -15.07
C ALA A 289 27.44 -9.00 -14.60
N PHE A 290 26.12 -9.10 -14.59
CA PHE A 290 25.38 -10.27 -14.12
C PHE A 290 25.02 -11.27 -15.25
N ARG A 291 25.31 -10.96 -16.53
CA ARG A 291 24.98 -11.86 -17.65
C ARG A 291 25.64 -13.24 -17.53
N PRO A 292 26.95 -13.39 -17.25
CA PRO A 292 27.57 -14.71 -17.15
C PRO A 292 26.95 -15.56 -16.04
N ALA A 293 26.62 -14.94 -14.92
CA ALA A 293 26.05 -15.64 -13.77
C ALA A 293 24.61 -16.10 -14.02
N ILE A 294 23.75 -15.24 -14.59
CA ILE A 294 22.36 -15.60 -14.93
C ILE A 294 22.32 -16.66 -16.04
N THR A 295 23.12 -16.50 -17.09
CA THR A 295 23.15 -17.48 -18.20
C THR A 295 23.66 -18.85 -17.75
N SER A 296 24.66 -18.90 -16.87
CA SER A 296 25.15 -20.14 -16.28
C SER A 296 24.07 -20.82 -15.43
N LEU A 297 23.41 -20.06 -14.54
CA LEU A 297 22.32 -20.57 -13.71
C LEU A 297 21.15 -21.09 -14.55
N ALA A 298 20.75 -20.34 -15.58
CA ALA A 298 19.68 -20.78 -16.47
C ALA A 298 20.02 -22.08 -17.19
N LYS A 299 21.25 -22.27 -17.67
CA LYS A 299 21.69 -23.54 -18.28
C LYS A 299 21.57 -24.72 -17.31
N GLN A 300 21.88 -24.53 -16.04
CA GLN A 300 21.73 -25.57 -15.00
C GLN A 300 20.27 -25.92 -14.72
N LEU A 301 19.34 -24.98 -14.94
CA LEU A 301 17.93 -25.11 -14.61
C LEU A 301 17.02 -25.34 -15.83
N GLY A 302 17.57 -25.79 -16.97
CA GLY A 302 16.77 -26.11 -18.16
C GLY A 302 16.39 -24.90 -19.02
N GLY A 303 17.13 -23.79 -18.91
CA GLY A 303 17.01 -22.61 -19.77
C GLY A 303 16.02 -21.57 -19.24
N ALA A 304 15.32 -20.90 -20.15
CA ALA A 304 14.43 -19.77 -19.84
C ALA A 304 13.29 -20.13 -18.86
N ALA A 305 12.80 -21.37 -18.89
CA ALA A 305 11.76 -21.86 -17.99
C ALA A 305 12.22 -21.97 -16.51
N GLY A 306 13.53 -21.92 -16.25
CA GLY A 306 14.10 -22.09 -14.91
C GLY A 306 13.80 -20.95 -13.93
N LEU A 307 13.32 -19.78 -14.39
CA LEU A 307 13.06 -18.62 -13.53
C LEU A 307 12.09 -18.95 -12.38
N TYR A 308 11.04 -19.72 -12.67
CA TYR A 308 10.07 -20.11 -11.65
C TYR A 308 10.75 -20.84 -10.48
N ASN A 309 11.62 -21.80 -10.78
CA ASN A 309 12.36 -22.54 -9.76
C ASN A 309 13.29 -21.63 -8.97
N VAL A 310 13.95 -20.67 -9.63
CA VAL A 310 14.79 -19.67 -8.95
C VAL A 310 13.98 -18.85 -7.96
N LEU A 311 12.82 -18.33 -8.38
CA LEU A 311 11.96 -17.53 -7.51
C LEU A 311 11.41 -18.34 -6.35
N ARG A 312 10.96 -19.58 -6.60
CA ARG A 312 10.51 -20.49 -5.55
C ARG A 312 11.60 -20.73 -4.50
N ILE A 313 12.82 -21.03 -4.95
CA ILE A 313 13.96 -21.27 -4.07
C ILE A 313 14.32 -19.99 -3.29
N LEU A 314 14.22 -18.80 -3.88
CA LEU A 314 14.45 -17.54 -3.16
C LEU A 314 13.42 -17.26 -2.07
N GLU A 315 12.20 -17.79 -2.19
CA GLU A 315 11.21 -17.70 -1.11
C GLU A 315 11.49 -18.71 0.01
N GLU A 316 12.10 -19.85 -0.30
CA GLU A 316 12.49 -20.89 0.67
C GLU A 316 13.81 -20.58 1.39
N ASP A 317 14.81 -20.14 0.62
CA ASP A 317 16.13 -19.71 1.06
C ASP A 317 16.49 -18.39 0.36
N PRO A 318 16.21 -17.24 1.00
CA PRO A 318 16.50 -15.92 0.46
C PRO A 318 17.98 -15.74 0.09
N HIS A 319 18.90 -16.49 0.72
CA HIS A 319 20.33 -16.34 0.55
C HIS A 319 20.92 -17.20 -0.57
N ARG A 320 20.15 -18.14 -1.14
CA ARG A 320 20.65 -19.14 -2.08
C ARG A 320 21.41 -18.56 -3.27
N TYR A 321 20.97 -17.41 -3.77
CA TYR A 321 21.55 -16.74 -4.95
C TYR A 321 22.14 -15.36 -4.62
N ASP A 322 22.60 -15.18 -3.38
CA ASP A 322 23.19 -13.92 -2.92
C ASP A 322 24.33 -13.44 -3.81
N ASP A 323 25.14 -14.32 -4.39
CA ASP A 323 26.25 -13.93 -5.27
C ASP A 323 25.75 -13.22 -6.54
N ILE A 324 24.67 -13.73 -7.15
CA ILE A 324 24.03 -13.13 -8.33
C ILE A 324 23.33 -11.83 -7.93
N LEU A 325 22.57 -11.84 -6.84
CA LEU A 325 21.83 -10.66 -6.38
C LEU A 325 22.77 -9.53 -5.94
N LYS A 326 23.94 -9.84 -5.36
CA LYS A 326 24.98 -8.86 -5.01
C LYS A 326 25.64 -8.26 -6.25
N LEU A 327 25.85 -9.03 -7.32
CA LEU A 327 26.33 -8.49 -8.60
C LEU A 327 25.33 -7.48 -9.18
N ILE A 328 24.04 -7.82 -9.15
CA ILE A 328 22.95 -6.95 -9.59
C ILE A 328 22.88 -5.69 -8.70
N ALA A 329 22.85 -5.86 -7.38
CA ALA A 329 22.81 -4.76 -6.40
C ALA A 329 23.98 -3.79 -6.56
N ASN A 330 25.19 -4.30 -6.77
CA ASN A 330 26.36 -3.47 -7.06
C ASN A 330 26.24 -2.72 -8.37
N THR A 331 25.63 -3.32 -9.39
CA THR A 331 25.37 -2.68 -10.69
C THR A 331 24.33 -1.57 -10.55
N ILE A 332 23.27 -1.78 -9.78
CA ILE A 332 22.26 -0.75 -9.45
C ILE A 332 22.92 0.43 -8.74
N ARG A 333 23.72 0.15 -7.69
CA ARG A 333 24.39 1.18 -6.88
C ARG A 333 25.37 2.02 -7.71
N LYS A 334 26.28 1.36 -8.44
CA LYS A 334 27.31 2.03 -9.25
C LYS A 334 26.76 2.62 -10.55
N GLY A 335 25.58 2.20 -10.98
CA GLY A 335 24.94 2.66 -12.20
C GLY A 335 23.84 3.67 -11.91
N PRO A 336 22.55 3.30 -12.08
CA PRO A 336 21.44 4.24 -12.06
C PRO A 336 21.26 4.98 -10.74
N VAL A 337 21.67 4.44 -9.59
CA VAL A 337 21.59 5.20 -8.32
C VAL A 337 22.59 6.35 -8.27
N THR A 338 23.80 6.17 -8.82
CA THR A 338 24.85 7.19 -8.82
C THR A 338 24.66 8.22 -9.94
N TYR A 339 24.15 7.79 -11.10
CA TYR A 339 24.14 8.60 -12.33
C TYR A 339 22.76 9.10 -12.76
N SER A 340 21.68 8.83 -12.03
CA SER A 340 20.38 9.42 -12.33
C SER A 340 20.26 10.82 -11.72
N GLY A 341 20.01 11.82 -12.56
CA GLY A 341 19.96 13.23 -12.17
C GLY A 341 21.12 14.02 -12.78
N SER A 342 21.38 15.21 -12.23
CA SER A 342 22.58 15.97 -12.57
C SER A 342 23.67 15.72 -11.54
N ILE A 343 24.93 16.04 -11.88
CA ILE A 343 26.09 15.90 -10.96
C ILE A 343 25.85 16.66 -9.63
N HIS A 344 25.09 17.76 -9.68
CA HIS A 344 24.81 18.62 -8.53
C HIS A 344 23.46 18.33 -7.85
N SER A 345 22.64 17.47 -8.43
CA SER A 345 21.33 17.08 -7.90
C SER A 345 21.03 15.63 -8.30
N PRO A 346 21.65 14.65 -7.60
CA PRO A 346 21.35 13.24 -7.81
C PRO A 346 19.92 12.97 -7.36
N ILE A 347 19.18 12.23 -8.19
CA ILE A 347 17.78 11.90 -7.92
C ILE A 347 17.68 10.80 -6.87
N PHE A 348 18.59 9.83 -6.88
CA PHE A 348 18.59 8.73 -5.93
C PHE A 348 19.86 8.77 -5.08
N SER A 349 19.80 8.23 -3.86
CA SER A 349 20.98 8.00 -3.03
C SER A 349 20.99 6.60 -2.42
N TYR A 350 22.14 6.18 -1.92
CA TYR A 350 22.33 4.84 -1.33
C TYR A 350 22.58 4.95 0.17
N ARG A 351 21.82 4.19 0.95
CA ARG A 351 22.05 3.99 2.39
C ARG A 351 22.61 2.59 2.63
N PRO A 352 23.78 2.45 3.27
CA PRO A 352 24.33 1.14 3.63
C PRO A 352 23.37 0.30 4.46
N GLY A 353 23.50 -1.02 4.36
CA GLY A 353 22.74 -1.97 5.17
C GLY A 353 23.57 -3.20 5.52
N LYS A 354 22.93 -4.16 6.18
CA LYS A 354 23.51 -5.45 6.56
C LYS A 354 23.65 -6.37 5.33
N SER A 355 24.39 -7.48 5.49
CA SER A 355 24.69 -8.45 4.44
C SER A 355 23.44 -9.06 3.80
N ASP A 356 22.36 -9.21 4.56
CA ASP A 356 21.05 -9.65 4.12
C ASP A 356 20.33 -8.56 3.31
N THR A 357 20.34 -7.30 3.71
CA THR A 357 19.58 -6.24 3.02
C THR A 357 20.21 -5.73 1.71
N PHE A 358 21.54 -5.84 1.59
CA PHE A 358 22.37 -5.15 0.60
C PHE A 358 22.31 -3.61 0.66
N GLY A 359 21.65 -3.03 1.67
CA GLY A 359 21.39 -1.59 1.76
C GLY A 359 20.06 -1.17 1.13
N TRP A 360 19.92 0.14 0.94
CA TRP A 360 18.67 0.78 0.55
C TRP A 360 18.90 1.85 -0.51
N VAL A 361 17.92 2.02 -1.41
CA VAL A 361 17.87 3.13 -2.35
C VAL A 361 16.91 4.18 -1.80
N ALA A 362 17.40 5.37 -1.51
CA ALA A 362 16.57 6.49 -1.13
C ALA A 362 15.95 7.12 -2.38
N VAL A 363 14.63 7.18 -2.40
CA VAL A 363 13.81 7.78 -3.46
C VAL A 363 13.16 9.04 -2.88
N PRO A 364 13.29 10.22 -3.52
CA PRO A 364 12.57 11.42 -3.12
C PRO A 364 11.08 11.14 -2.97
N ILE A 365 10.49 11.63 -1.87
CA ILE A 365 9.10 11.29 -1.51
C ILE A 365 8.11 11.68 -2.60
N ASP A 366 8.33 12.81 -3.27
CA ASP A 366 7.52 13.28 -4.39
C ASP A 366 7.54 12.32 -5.58
N ILE A 367 8.72 11.81 -5.97
CA ILE A 367 8.86 10.81 -7.03
C ILE A 367 8.17 9.51 -6.63
N TRP A 368 8.33 9.08 -5.39
CA TRP A 368 7.69 7.87 -4.89
C TRP A 368 6.16 7.97 -4.91
N LEU A 369 5.62 9.14 -4.54
CA LEU A 369 4.20 9.43 -4.59
C LEU A 369 3.67 9.45 -6.03
N ASP A 370 4.40 10.04 -6.96
CA ASP A 370 4.03 10.02 -8.38
C ASP A 370 4.03 8.59 -8.94
N ILE A 371 5.00 7.76 -8.56
CA ILE A 371 4.99 6.32 -8.87
C ILE A 371 3.74 5.66 -8.27
N CYS A 372 3.42 5.92 -7.01
CA CYS A 372 2.22 5.35 -6.37
C CYS A 372 0.92 5.75 -7.09
N ARG A 373 0.81 7.01 -7.53
CA ARG A 373 -0.40 7.55 -8.19
C ARG A 373 -0.54 7.09 -9.64
N PHE A 374 0.54 7.10 -10.42
CA PHE A 374 0.51 6.84 -11.87
C PHE A 374 1.16 5.51 -12.26
N ASN A 375 1.32 4.59 -11.30
CA ASN A 375 2.08 3.35 -11.44
C ASN A 375 1.84 2.62 -12.77
N HIS A 376 0.58 2.42 -13.16
CA HIS A 376 0.25 1.63 -14.37
C HIS A 376 0.75 2.30 -15.65
N TRP A 377 0.50 3.61 -15.78
CA TRP A 377 0.91 4.40 -16.95
C TRP A 377 2.43 4.51 -17.03
N ILE A 378 3.09 4.70 -15.88
CA ILE A 378 4.54 4.77 -15.78
C ILE A 378 5.17 3.43 -16.18
N GLU A 379 4.69 2.30 -15.63
CA GLU A 379 5.25 0.99 -15.94
C GLU A 379 5.12 0.66 -17.44
N ASP A 380 3.94 0.84 -18.02
CA ASP A 380 3.71 0.51 -19.44
C ASP A 380 4.62 1.36 -20.35
N SER A 381 4.78 2.65 -20.02
CA SER A 381 5.71 3.55 -20.71
C SER A 381 7.16 3.10 -20.59
N ILE A 382 7.58 2.66 -19.40
CA ILE A 382 8.94 2.14 -19.16
C ILE A 382 9.19 0.88 -19.99
N VAL A 383 8.25 -0.05 -20.00
CA VAL A 383 8.37 -1.33 -20.73
C VAL A 383 8.46 -1.08 -22.24
N LEU A 384 7.61 -0.22 -22.78
CA LEU A 384 7.69 0.17 -24.19
C LEU A 384 9.04 0.84 -24.50
N ARG A 385 9.48 1.79 -23.67
CA ARG A 385 10.76 2.47 -23.88
C ARG A 385 11.95 1.51 -23.80
N TRP A 386 11.89 0.51 -22.93
CA TRP A 386 12.91 -0.53 -22.80
C TRP A 386 12.93 -1.41 -24.06
N ALA A 387 11.78 -1.80 -24.58
CA ALA A 387 11.70 -2.55 -25.84
C ALA A 387 12.36 -1.78 -27.00
N TYR A 388 12.03 -0.50 -27.16
CA TYR A 388 12.66 0.37 -28.18
C TYR A 388 14.18 0.53 -27.97
N LEU A 389 14.63 0.75 -26.73
CA LEU A 389 16.07 0.88 -26.46
C LEU A 389 16.80 -0.44 -26.74
N THR A 390 16.19 -1.58 -26.42
CA THR A 390 16.77 -2.89 -26.72
C THR A 390 16.86 -3.10 -28.23
N ASP A 391 15.83 -2.73 -28.98
CA ASP A 391 15.88 -2.76 -30.44
C ASP A 391 16.98 -1.84 -31.00
N GLU A 392 17.12 -0.63 -30.48
CA GLU A 392 18.17 0.32 -30.89
C GLU A 392 19.58 -0.23 -30.64
N LEU A 393 19.78 -0.97 -29.54
CA LEU A 393 21.05 -1.62 -29.20
C LEU A 393 21.38 -2.81 -30.09
N ASN A 394 20.37 -3.54 -30.56
CA ASN A 394 20.53 -4.78 -31.35
C ASN A 394 20.31 -4.58 -32.86
N ARG A 395 19.75 -3.44 -33.27
CA ARG A 395 19.48 -3.02 -34.66
C ARG A 395 18.60 -4.01 -35.43
N THR A 396 17.52 -4.48 -34.81
CA THR A 396 16.61 -5.47 -35.40
C THR A 396 15.40 -4.86 -36.10
N ALA A 397 15.06 -3.59 -35.84
CA ALA A 397 13.87 -2.91 -36.35
C ALA A 397 12.54 -3.63 -35.98
N ASP A 398 12.54 -4.37 -34.87
CA ASP A 398 11.37 -5.06 -34.31
C ASP A 398 11.34 -4.91 -32.78
N PRO A 399 10.91 -3.75 -32.27
CA PRO A 399 10.69 -3.54 -30.84
C PRO A 399 9.64 -4.50 -30.24
N GLY A 400 8.67 -4.97 -31.04
CA GLY A 400 7.58 -5.83 -30.58
C GLY A 400 8.07 -7.16 -30.03
N ARG A 401 9.14 -7.70 -30.63
CA ARG A 401 9.83 -8.89 -30.12
C ARG A 401 10.40 -8.72 -28.71
N TYR A 402 10.96 -7.55 -28.38
CA TYR A 402 11.49 -7.33 -27.03
C TYR A 402 10.39 -7.00 -26.03
N LEU A 403 9.32 -6.36 -26.50
CA LEU A 403 8.13 -6.14 -25.70
C LEU A 403 7.56 -7.46 -25.19
N SER A 404 7.42 -8.48 -26.04
CA SER A 404 6.90 -9.79 -25.63
C SER A 404 7.76 -10.47 -24.56
N LEU A 405 9.09 -10.34 -24.63
CA LEU A 405 10.01 -10.83 -23.59
C LEU A 405 9.89 -10.04 -22.28
N LEU A 406 9.74 -8.72 -22.36
CA LEU A 406 9.66 -7.84 -21.18
C LEU A 406 8.34 -7.96 -20.42
N VAL A 407 7.25 -8.33 -21.09
CA VAL A 407 5.94 -8.59 -20.47
C VAL A 407 5.72 -10.07 -20.14
N ALA A 408 6.65 -10.95 -20.51
CA ALA A 408 6.56 -12.37 -20.23
C ALA A 408 6.46 -12.60 -18.72
N LYS A 409 5.43 -13.32 -18.29
CA LYS A 409 5.29 -13.78 -16.91
C LYS A 409 6.12 -15.06 -16.75
N PRO A 410 6.74 -15.30 -15.56
CA PRO A 410 7.33 -16.59 -15.26
C PRO A 410 6.28 -17.68 -15.51
N LEU A 411 6.63 -18.68 -16.34
CA LEU A 411 5.72 -19.76 -16.72
C LEU A 411 5.12 -20.40 -15.47
N HIS A 412 3.79 -20.38 -15.37
CA HIS A 412 2.84 -21.25 -14.67
C HIS A 412 1.57 -20.43 -14.39
N GLU A 413 0.74 -20.22 -15.41
CA GLU A 413 -0.60 -19.67 -15.21
C GLU A 413 -1.37 -20.62 -14.26
N ARG A 414 -1.53 -20.18 -13.00
CA ARG A 414 -2.41 -20.77 -11.98
C ARG A 414 -2.11 -22.22 -11.56
N ASP A 415 -0.85 -22.58 -11.29
CA ASP A 415 -0.58 -23.87 -10.64
C ASP A 415 -0.94 -23.83 -9.14
N THR A 416 -2.03 -24.51 -8.78
CA THR A 416 -2.48 -24.69 -7.39
C THR A 416 -2.34 -26.15 -6.92
N GLN A 417 -1.64 -27.00 -7.67
CA GLN A 417 -1.55 -28.44 -7.38
C GLN A 417 -0.87 -28.72 -6.05
N GLU A 418 0.21 -27.99 -5.75
CA GLU A 418 0.97 -28.13 -4.49
C GLU A 418 0.07 -27.88 -3.27
N VAL A 419 -0.70 -26.79 -3.30
CA VAL A 419 -1.66 -26.45 -2.22
C VAL A 419 -2.78 -27.49 -2.13
N ARG A 420 -3.31 -27.94 -3.27
CA ARG A 420 -4.34 -29.01 -3.29
C ARG A 420 -3.82 -30.31 -2.68
N GLN A 421 -2.58 -30.71 -2.99
CA GLN A 421 -1.95 -31.90 -2.43
C GLN A 421 -1.76 -31.78 -0.92
N ALA A 422 -1.35 -30.60 -0.43
CA ALA A 422 -1.22 -30.33 0.99
C ALA A 422 -2.58 -30.38 1.71
N LEU A 423 -3.60 -29.73 1.16
CA LEU A 423 -4.96 -29.69 1.73
C LEU A 423 -5.64 -31.05 1.73
N ASN A 424 -5.40 -31.91 0.73
CA ASN A 424 -5.95 -33.27 0.69
C ASN A 424 -5.50 -34.16 1.86
N ARG A 425 -4.41 -33.79 2.56
CA ARG A 425 -3.95 -34.49 3.76
C ARG A 425 -4.70 -34.05 5.03
N SER A 426 -5.52 -33.00 4.94
CA SER A 426 -6.34 -32.50 6.06
C SER A 426 -7.65 -33.30 6.16
N PRO A 427 -8.06 -33.71 7.38
CA PRO A 427 -9.23 -34.57 7.58
C PRO A 427 -10.57 -33.87 7.28
N GLU A 428 -10.65 -32.56 7.47
CA GLU A 428 -11.85 -31.77 7.18
C GLU A 428 -11.51 -30.46 6.45
N LEU A 429 -12.18 -30.25 5.32
CA LEU A 429 -12.08 -29.07 4.48
C LEU A 429 -13.46 -28.41 4.37
N PHE A 430 -13.48 -27.09 4.51
CA PHE A 430 -14.67 -26.26 4.39
C PHE A 430 -14.43 -25.14 3.39
N CYS A 431 -15.45 -24.79 2.59
CA CYS A 431 -15.39 -23.69 1.65
C CYS A 431 -15.09 -22.42 2.44
N VAL A 432 -13.99 -21.73 2.11
CA VAL A 432 -13.58 -20.56 2.86
C VAL A 432 -14.65 -19.47 2.85
N TRP A 433 -15.39 -19.35 1.74
CA TRP A 433 -16.43 -18.34 1.56
C TRP A 433 -17.78 -18.68 2.19
N THR A 434 -18.24 -19.94 2.16
CA THR A 434 -19.59 -20.32 2.62
C THR A 434 -19.62 -21.11 3.92
N GLY A 435 -18.48 -21.67 4.34
CA GLY A 435 -18.39 -22.58 5.48
C GLY A 435 -18.97 -23.98 5.23
N GLN A 436 -19.44 -24.27 4.02
CA GLN A 436 -19.94 -25.60 3.67
C GLN A 436 -18.79 -26.61 3.56
N ARG A 437 -19.03 -27.85 4.01
CA ARG A 437 -18.05 -28.94 3.90
C ARG A 437 -17.71 -29.21 2.43
N LEU A 438 -16.43 -29.38 2.13
CA LEU A 438 -15.92 -29.67 0.79
C LEU A 438 -15.69 -31.17 0.61
N GLY A 439 -16.09 -31.69 -0.55
CA GLY A 439 -15.68 -33.01 -1.02
C GLY A 439 -14.41 -32.94 -1.88
N HIS A 440 -13.98 -34.07 -2.44
CA HIS A 440 -12.74 -34.18 -3.23
C HIS A 440 -12.67 -33.30 -4.50
N GLY A 441 -13.81 -32.79 -4.98
CA GLY A 441 -13.94 -31.94 -6.16
C GLY A 441 -13.80 -30.43 -5.91
N TYR A 442 -13.28 -30.00 -4.76
CA TYR A 442 -13.07 -28.58 -4.47
C TYR A 442 -12.06 -27.91 -5.41
N GLU A 443 -12.08 -26.59 -5.46
CA GLU A 443 -11.10 -25.75 -6.16
C GLU A 443 -10.30 -24.90 -5.18
N VAL A 444 -9.15 -24.40 -5.59
CA VAL A 444 -8.36 -23.42 -4.83
C VAL A 444 -8.61 -22.06 -5.47
N ASP A 445 -9.30 -21.17 -4.74
CA ASP A 445 -9.55 -19.80 -5.15
C ASP A 445 -8.39 -18.89 -4.76
N HIS A 446 -8.15 -17.88 -5.60
CA HIS A 446 -7.26 -16.76 -5.30
C HIS A 446 -8.07 -15.65 -4.64
N VAL A 447 -7.83 -15.32 -3.36
CA VAL A 447 -8.54 -14.22 -2.65
C VAL A 447 -8.57 -12.95 -3.50
N ILE A 448 -7.40 -12.52 -3.99
CA ILE A 448 -7.23 -11.52 -5.05
C ILE A 448 -6.95 -12.26 -6.36
N PRO A 449 -7.79 -12.10 -7.39
CA PRO A 449 -7.66 -12.83 -8.65
C PRO A 449 -6.27 -12.78 -9.26
N TYR A 450 -5.79 -13.91 -9.81
CA TYR A 450 -4.47 -13.99 -10.45
C TYR A 450 -4.30 -12.97 -11.60
N SER A 451 -5.37 -12.68 -12.33
CA SER A 451 -5.41 -11.65 -13.39
C SER A 451 -5.03 -10.25 -12.86
N VAL A 452 -5.32 -9.98 -11.59
CA VAL A 452 -5.10 -8.70 -10.90
C VAL A 452 -3.78 -8.69 -10.14
N TRP A 453 -3.52 -9.74 -9.36
CA TRP A 453 -2.39 -9.80 -8.43
C TRP A 453 -1.13 -10.43 -9.05
N GLY A 454 -1.30 -11.37 -9.97
CA GLY A 454 -0.21 -11.95 -10.76
C GLY A 454 0.72 -12.90 -10.00
N ASN A 455 0.31 -13.47 -8.88
CA ASN A 455 1.09 -14.49 -8.16
C ASN A 455 0.22 -15.60 -7.55
N ASN A 456 0.89 -16.70 -7.16
CA ASN A 456 0.30 -17.86 -6.48
C ASN A 456 0.76 -17.94 -5.02
N ASP A 457 0.85 -16.79 -4.33
CA ASP A 457 1.26 -16.77 -2.94
C ASP A 457 0.30 -17.60 -2.09
N LEU A 458 0.83 -18.39 -1.16
CA LEU A 458 0.07 -19.30 -0.31
C LEU A 458 -1.03 -18.59 0.48
N TRP A 459 -0.78 -17.36 0.95
CA TRP A 459 -1.79 -16.57 1.66
C TRP A 459 -3.00 -16.23 0.78
N ASN A 460 -2.79 -16.15 -0.52
CA ASN A 460 -3.81 -15.81 -1.49
C ASN A 460 -4.62 -17.05 -1.94
N LEU A 461 -4.19 -18.27 -1.59
CA LEU A 461 -4.76 -19.53 -2.09
C LEU A 461 -5.61 -20.24 -1.02
N LEU A 462 -6.93 -20.30 -1.21
CA LEU A 462 -7.86 -20.87 -0.22
C LEU A 462 -8.86 -21.84 -0.86
N PRO A 463 -9.27 -22.92 -0.16
CA PRO A 463 -10.19 -23.89 -0.73
C PRO A 463 -11.61 -23.33 -0.84
N ALA A 464 -12.22 -23.49 -2.00
CA ALA A 464 -13.55 -22.99 -2.31
C ALA A 464 -14.39 -24.05 -3.05
N HIS A 465 -15.71 -23.93 -2.92
CA HIS A 465 -16.64 -24.72 -3.71
C HIS A 465 -16.62 -24.21 -5.17
N PRO A 466 -16.55 -25.09 -6.20
CA PRO A 466 -16.40 -24.67 -7.60
C PRO A 466 -17.44 -23.65 -8.07
N ARG A 467 -18.72 -23.88 -7.73
CA ARG A 467 -19.81 -22.94 -8.07
C ARG A 467 -19.60 -21.54 -7.47
N ILE A 468 -19.09 -21.48 -6.24
CA ILE A 468 -18.85 -20.22 -5.53
C ILE A 468 -17.65 -19.51 -6.15
N ASN A 469 -16.56 -20.24 -6.38
CA ASN A 469 -15.37 -19.73 -7.06
C ASN A 469 -15.70 -19.11 -8.43
N GLN A 470 -16.53 -19.80 -9.22
CA GLN A 470 -16.97 -19.33 -10.55
C GLN A 470 -17.85 -18.07 -10.52
N THR A 471 -18.55 -17.77 -9.41
CA THR A 471 -19.34 -16.54 -9.30
C THR A 471 -18.48 -15.30 -9.05
N LYS A 472 -17.26 -15.48 -8.54
CA LYS A 472 -16.35 -14.38 -8.20
C LYS A 472 -15.77 -13.66 -9.44
N ARG A 473 -15.60 -14.34 -10.59
CA ARG A 473 -15.24 -13.76 -11.91
C ARG A 473 -14.36 -12.49 -11.89
N ASP A 474 -13.10 -12.62 -11.46
CA ASP A 474 -12.13 -11.52 -11.37
C ASP A 474 -12.53 -10.33 -10.45
N ALA A 475 -13.59 -10.47 -9.64
CA ALA A 475 -13.98 -9.52 -8.61
C ALA A 475 -13.21 -9.76 -7.30
N LEU A 476 -13.18 -8.73 -6.46
CA LEU A 476 -12.58 -8.79 -5.13
C LEU A 476 -13.64 -9.17 -4.10
N PRO A 477 -13.32 -9.97 -3.07
CA PRO A 477 -14.25 -10.23 -1.99
C PRO A 477 -14.66 -8.92 -1.31
N ALA A 478 -15.96 -8.75 -1.10
CA ALA A 478 -16.50 -7.65 -0.33
C ALA A 478 -15.99 -7.73 1.12
N ARG A 479 -15.80 -6.57 1.74
CA ARG A 479 -15.33 -6.51 3.13
C ARG A 479 -16.25 -7.29 4.08
N SER A 480 -17.56 -7.25 3.86
CA SER A 480 -18.53 -8.01 4.65
C SER A 480 -18.24 -9.51 4.67
N ILE A 481 -17.90 -10.11 3.52
CA ILE A 481 -17.57 -11.54 3.45
C ILE A 481 -16.18 -11.83 4.03
N LEU A 482 -15.21 -10.94 3.83
CA LEU A 482 -13.89 -11.08 4.48
C LEU A 482 -14.04 -11.15 6.01
N LEU A 483 -14.76 -10.20 6.60
CA LEU A 483 -15.00 -10.17 8.05
C LEU A 483 -15.78 -11.39 8.54
N ALA A 484 -16.87 -11.75 7.84
CA ALA A 484 -17.68 -12.91 8.21
C ALA A 484 -16.88 -14.23 8.15
N ARG A 485 -15.84 -14.29 7.31
CA ARG A 485 -15.00 -15.47 7.11
C ARG A 485 -13.58 -15.32 7.66
N ARG A 486 -13.35 -14.31 8.52
CA ARG A 486 -12.03 -14.01 9.13
C ARG A 486 -11.39 -15.24 9.75
N GLU A 487 -12.11 -15.91 10.65
CA GLU A 487 -11.59 -17.08 11.37
C GLU A 487 -11.28 -18.25 10.43
N ALA A 488 -12.07 -18.43 9.38
CA ALA A 488 -11.83 -19.48 8.40
C ALA A 488 -10.56 -19.21 7.55
N ILE A 489 -10.35 -17.95 7.14
CA ILE A 489 -9.15 -17.54 6.41
C ILE A 489 -7.90 -17.73 7.29
N ILE A 490 -7.98 -17.26 8.54
CA ILE A 490 -6.92 -17.39 9.54
C ILE A 490 -6.59 -18.87 9.81
N ASP A 491 -7.59 -19.74 9.97
CA ASP A 491 -7.39 -21.19 10.19
C ASP A 491 -6.55 -21.81 9.06
N TYR A 492 -6.88 -21.53 7.78
CA TYR A 492 -6.10 -22.05 6.66
C TYR A 492 -4.67 -21.51 6.63
N TRP A 493 -4.46 -20.23 6.94
CA TRP A 493 -3.13 -19.67 7.06
C TRP A 493 -2.32 -20.30 8.19
N GLN A 494 -2.95 -20.60 9.32
CA GLN A 494 -2.29 -21.31 10.42
C GLN A 494 -1.91 -22.74 10.02
N ARG A 495 -2.78 -23.44 9.28
CA ARG A 495 -2.43 -24.76 8.70
C ARG A 495 -1.24 -24.67 7.74
N TYR A 496 -1.20 -23.66 6.87
CA TYR A 496 -0.05 -23.46 5.97
C TYR A 496 1.24 -23.16 6.73
N ALA A 497 1.17 -22.38 7.82
CA ALA A 497 2.32 -22.10 8.67
C ALA A 497 2.86 -23.34 9.42
N GLN A 498 2.04 -24.38 9.60
CA GLN A 498 2.43 -25.65 10.23
C GLN A 498 3.01 -26.68 9.25
N ILE A 499 2.93 -26.43 7.94
CA ILE A 499 3.52 -27.31 6.93
C ILE A 499 4.99 -26.94 6.77
N ASP A 500 5.91 -27.81 7.20
CA ASP A 500 7.37 -27.56 7.22
C ASP A 500 7.91 -27.04 5.87
N VAL A 501 7.47 -27.63 4.76
CA VAL A 501 7.90 -27.22 3.41
C VAL A 501 7.34 -25.85 2.99
N PHE A 502 6.21 -25.42 3.55
CA PHE A 502 5.62 -24.12 3.23
C PHE A 502 6.13 -23.00 4.14
N GLN A 503 6.49 -23.32 5.38
CA GLN A 503 6.71 -22.33 6.43
C GLN A 503 7.68 -21.19 6.03
N PRO A 504 8.87 -21.45 5.43
CA PRO A 504 9.80 -20.38 5.06
C PRO A 504 9.20 -19.44 4.00
N ARG A 505 8.65 -20.03 2.93
CA ARG A 505 8.00 -19.32 1.83
C ARG A 505 6.78 -18.53 2.30
N PHE A 506 5.94 -19.15 3.14
CA PHE A 506 4.75 -18.52 3.67
C PHE A 506 5.09 -17.29 4.51
N ALA A 507 6.14 -17.37 5.34
CA ALA A 507 6.62 -16.23 6.13
C ALA A 507 7.03 -15.04 5.26
N VAL A 508 7.80 -15.29 4.18
CA VAL A 508 8.24 -14.26 3.25
C VAL A 508 7.05 -13.63 2.52
N GLN A 509 6.11 -14.45 2.05
CA GLN A 509 4.95 -13.98 1.29
C GLN A 509 4.00 -13.14 2.16
N ILE A 510 3.71 -13.58 3.40
CA ILE A 510 2.88 -12.84 4.36
C ILE A 510 3.54 -11.50 4.72
N HIS A 511 4.84 -11.48 4.98
CA HIS A 511 5.54 -10.24 5.31
C HIS A 511 5.54 -9.26 4.14
N ARG A 512 5.84 -9.74 2.93
CA ARG A 512 5.88 -8.95 1.70
C ARG A 512 4.51 -8.32 1.38
N ALA A 513 3.46 -9.14 1.35
CA ALA A 513 2.14 -8.71 0.90
C ALA A 513 1.31 -8.05 2.02
N LEU A 514 1.29 -8.66 3.22
CA LEU A 514 0.37 -8.30 4.30
C LEU A 514 1.04 -7.56 5.46
N GLY A 515 2.36 -7.32 5.38
CA GLY A 515 3.08 -6.51 6.37
C GLY A 515 3.28 -7.16 7.73
N CYS A 516 3.10 -8.48 7.81
CA CYS A 516 3.11 -9.20 9.08
C CYS A 516 4.33 -10.14 9.22
N ASN A 517 4.88 -10.24 10.43
CA ASN A 517 5.93 -11.22 10.75
C ASN A 517 5.30 -12.40 11.50
N LEU A 518 5.46 -13.63 10.99
CA LEU A 518 4.91 -14.85 11.62
C LEU A 518 5.46 -15.12 13.04
N ARG A 519 6.57 -14.47 13.44
CA ARG A 519 7.10 -14.57 14.82
C ARG A 519 6.31 -13.76 15.83
N HIS A 520 5.42 -12.87 15.38
CA HIS A 520 4.56 -12.10 16.28
C HIS A 520 3.45 -12.99 16.85
N ALA A 521 3.14 -12.86 18.14
CA ALA A 521 2.10 -13.70 18.78
C ALA A 521 0.73 -13.55 18.09
N ASP A 522 0.33 -12.31 17.79
CA ASP A 522 -0.91 -11.99 17.07
C ASP A 522 -0.78 -11.95 15.53
N TRP A 523 0.23 -12.62 14.95
CA TRP A 523 0.43 -12.57 13.49
C TRP A 523 -0.81 -12.89 12.66
N PRO A 524 -1.72 -13.83 13.02
CA PRO A 524 -2.85 -14.13 12.14
C PRO A 524 -3.83 -12.96 12.03
N LYS A 525 -4.05 -12.23 13.14
CA LYS A 525 -4.91 -11.05 13.17
C LYS A 525 -4.29 -9.89 12.41
N LEU A 526 -2.98 -9.68 12.57
CA LEU A 526 -2.23 -8.64 11.86
C LEU A 526 -2.17 -8.91 10.35
N ALA A 527 -1.91 -10.15 9.94
CA ALA A 527 -1.94 -10.56 8.54
C ALA A 527 -3.33 -10.35 7.93
N PHE A 528 -4.40 -10.63 8.68
CA PHE A 528 -5.76 -10.41 8.21
C PHE A 528 -6.07 -8.91 8.01
N ALA A 529 -5.63 -8.06 8.94
CA ALA A 529 -5.75 -6.60 8.76
C ALA A 529 -4.98 -6.12 7.51
N GLY A 530 -3.80 -6.69 7.25
CA GLY A 530 -3.05 -6.45 6.02
C GLY A 530 -3.78 -6.92 4.76
N LEU A 531 -4.49 -8.04 4.82
CA LEU A 531 -5.31 -8.53 3.70
C LEU A 531 -6.45 -7.55 3.38
N GLU A 532 -7.18 -7.08 4.40
CA GLU A 532 -8.23 -6.08 4.19
C GLU A 532 -7.66 -4.84 3.49
N GLU A 533 -6.51 -4.32 3.96
CA GLU A 533 -5.85 -3.17 3.35
C GLU A 533 -5.47 -3.41 1.87
N VAL A 534 -4.86 -4.56 1.56
CA VAL A 534 -4.45 -4.89 0.19
C VAL A 534 -5.65 -5.03 -0.74
N VAL A 535 -6.73 -5.66 -0.28
CA VAL A 535 -7.96 -5.81 -1.06
C VAL A 535 -8.60 -4.44 -1.32
N GLU A 536 -8.72 -3.58 -0.31
CA GLU A 536 -9.26 -2.24 -0.45
C GLU A 536 -8.43 -1.39 -1.42
N ARG A 537 -7.11 -1.37 -1.25
CA ARG A 537 -6.21 -0.63 -2.13
C ARG A 537 -6.30 -1.11 -3.57
N THR A 538 -6.35 -2.43 -3.78
CA THR A 538 -6.45 -3.02 -5.11
C THR A 538 -7.76 -2.64 -5.79
N ALA A 539 -8.88 -2.66 -5.05
CA ALA A 539 -10.17 -2.25 -5.59
C ALA A 539 -10.18 -0.78 -6.03
N ILE A 540 -9.61 0.11 -5.21
CA ILE A 540 -9.53 1.54 -5.49
C ILE A 540 -8.66 1.81 -6.71
N VAL A 541 -7.46 1.24 -6.74
CA VAL A 541 -6.49 1.50 -7.83
C VAL A 541 -6.95 0.92 -9.16
N ARG A 542 -7.68 -0.21 -9.15
CA ARG A 542 -8.09 -0.93 -10.38
C ARG A 542 -9.56 -0.73 -10.76
N GLY A 543 -10.37 -0.10 -9.91
CA GLY A 543 -11.81 0.07 -10.14
C GLY A 543 -12.56 -1.27 -10.22
N LEU A 544 -12.14 -2.29 -9.45
CA LEU A 544 -12.70 -3.64 -9.54
C LEU A 544 -14.00 -3.78 -8.74
N PRO A 545 -14.97 -4.57 -9.23
CA PRO A 545 -16.21 -4.83 -8.52
C PRO A 545 -15.98 -5.64 -7.23
N ARG A 546 -16.90 -5.49 -6.28
CA ARG A 546 -16.94 -6.28 -5.04
C ARG A 546 -17.93 -7.43 -5.16
N TRP A 547 -17.54 -8.59 -4.64
CA TRP A 547 -18.29 -9.83 -4.71
C TRP A 547 -18.62 -10.40 -3.33
N SER A 548 -19.81 -10.97 -3.19
CA SER A 548 -20.25 -11.74 -2.02
C SER A 548 -21.03 -12.96 -2.52
N PRO A 549 -20.84 -14.15 -1.92
CA PRO A 549 -21.42 -15.42 -2.37
C PRO A 549 -22.91 -15.59 -2.12
#